data_AF-E6LQF3-F1
#
_entry.id   AF-E6LQF3-F1
#
_cell.length_a   1.000
_cell.length_b   1.000
_cell.length_c   1.000
_cell.angle_alpha   90.00
_cell.angle_beta   90.00
_cell.angle_gamma   90.00
#
_symmetry.space_group_name_H-M   'P 1'
#
loop_
_entity.id
_entity.type
_entity.pdbx_description
1 polymer ?
#
loop_
_entity_poly.entity_id
_entity_poly.type
_entity_poly.pdbx_seq_one_letter_code
_entity_poly.pdbx_strand_id
1 'polypeptide(L)'
;SPIEVPEPNKPPIEVPEPNKLPIEVPEPNKLPIEIPEPNKSPIEIPEPNKPPIDIPGPKNPTIELPISSNQYSKIDFTQTDFDVELIRGRLKTDPDTAFFWSGRTDGIGGMDVAKKIAKNKGGVTLESTIDDTNIVMPEWDFNAPSSVTAWEEASNVYAEQVSGEIRAVVGSELRPGNIWENIELPRLKANPNVTKITTIDPKTGVEKIIFER
;
A
#
# COMPACT_ATOMS: atom_id res chain seq x y z
N SER A 1 55.90 -45.96 -16.04
CA SER A 1 54.53 -46.38 -16.40
C SER A 1 53.59 -45.95 -15.30
N PRO A 2 52.51 -45.19 -15.60
CA PRO A 2 51.54 -44.80 -14.58
C PRO A 2 50.66 -45.99 -14.18
N ILE A 3 50.32 -46.05 -12.89
CA ILE A 3 49.42 -47.05 -12.29
C ILE A 3 47.99 -46.54 -12.47
N GLU A 4 47.15 -47.29 -13.18
CA GLU A 4 45.69 -47.03 -13.23
C GLU A 4 45.05 -47.45 -11.90
N VAL A 5 44.35 -46.50 -11.28
CA VAL A 5 43.52 -46.75 -10.08
C VAL A 5 42.09 -47.01 -10.57
N PRO A 6 41.43 -48.11 -10.16
CA PRO A 6 40.07 -48.40 -10.62
C PRO A 6 39.04 -47.45 -9.99
N GLU A 7 38.09 -46.97 -10.81
CA GLU A 7 36.94 -46.17 -10.35
C GLU A 7 35.97 -47.00 -9.49
N PRO A 8 35.36 -46.39 -8.45
CA PRO A 8 34.42 -47.09 -7.58
C PRO A 8 33.03 -47.21 -8.24
N ASN A 9 32.62 -48.44 -8.53
CA ASN A 9 31.25 -48.80 -8.89
C ASN A 9 30.32 -48.65 -7.67
N LYS A 10 29.51 -47.58 -7.63
CA LYS A 10 28.41 -47.44 -6.67
C LYS A 10 27.07 -47.71 -7.37
N PRO A 11 26.22 -48.62 -6.88
CA PRO A 11 24.90 -48.82 -7.47
C PRO A 11 23.99 -47.59 -7.23
N PRO A 12 23.01 -47.33 -8.12
CA PRO A 12 22.06 -46.23 -7.93
C PRO A 12 21.23 -46.43 -6.65
N ILE A 13 21.04 -45.35 -5.88
CA ILE A 13 20.14 -45.32 -4.73
C ILE A 13 18.72 -45.07 -5.27
N GLU A 14 17.83 -46.06 -5.20
CA GLU A 14 16.40 -45.86 -5.43
C GLU A 14 15.79 -45.10 -4.24
N VAL A 15 15.25 -43.92 -4.51
CA VAL A 15 14.47 -43.14 -3.54
C VAL A 15 13.00 -43.56 -3.70
N PRO A 16 12.31 -44.02 -2.65
CA PRO A 16 10.90 -44.39 -2.75
C PRO A 16 10.03 -43.14 -3.00
N GLU A 17 9.07 -43.26 -3.92
CA GLU A 17 8.07 -42.22 -4.18
C GLU A 17 7.19 -41.96 -2.95
N PRO A 18 6.81 -40.70 -2.68
CA PRO A 18 5.96 -40.38 -1.54
C PRO A 18 4.52 -40.87 -1.77
N ASN A 19 4.04 -41.74 -0.88
CA ASN A 19 2.63 -42.15 -0.82
C ASN A 19 1.72 -40.94 -0.59
N LYS A 20 0.99 -40.51 -1.62
CA LYS A 20 -0.14 -39.58 -1.48
C LYS A 20 -1.38 -40.34 -1.01
N LEU A 21 -1.73 -40.21 0.27
CA LEU A 21 -3.10 -40.44 0.71
C LEU A 21 -3.94 -39.19 0.40
N PRO A 22 -5.12 -39.29 -0.25
CA PRO A 22 -6.00 -38.15 -0.45
C PRO A 22 -6.62 -37.73 0.89
N ILE A 23 -6.46 -36.46 1.27
CA ILE A 23 -7.21 -35.83 2.36
C ILE A 23 -8.49 -35.27 1.73
N GLU A 24 -9.64 -35.88 2.00
CA GLU A 24 -10.95 -35.28 1.68
C GLU A 24 -11.19 -34.11 2.64
N VAL A 25 -11.24 -32.90 2.10
CA VAL A 25 -11.67 -31.69 2.82
C VAL A 25 -13.19 -31.61 2.70
N PRO A 26 -13.95 -31.58 3.81
CA PRO A 26 -15.41 -31.45 3.71
C PRO A 26 -15.80 -30.08 3.17
N GLU A 27 -16.77 -30.04 2.24
CA GLU A 27 -17.34 -28.81 1.70
C GLU A 27 -17.98 -27.96 2.80
N PRO A 28 -17.83 -26.62 2.74
CA PRO A 28 -18.46 -25.74 3.72
C PRO A 28 -19.97 -25.65 3.47
N ASN A 29 -20.77 -26.03 4.48
CA ASN A 29 -22.21 -25.79 4.50
C ASN A 29 -22.51 -24.29 4.38
N LYS A 30 -23.00 -23.84 3.22
CA LYS A 30 -23.63 -22.52 3.07
C LYS A 30 -25.10 -22.60 3.51
N LEU A 31 -25.42 -22.02 4.66
CA LEU A 31 -26.77 -21.55 4.92
C LEU A 31 -26.93 -20.14 4.31
N PRO A 32 -27.99 -19.85 3.53
CA PRO A 32 -28.23 -18.51 3.03
C PRO A 32 -28.65 -17.58 4.17
N ILE A 33 -27.99 -16.43 4.29
CA ILE A 33 -28.43 -15.32 5.14
C ILE A 33 -29.38 -14.47 4.29
N GLU A 34 -30.68 -14.47 4.60
CA GLU A 34 -31.62 -13.51 4.02
C GLU A 34 -31.42 -12.14 4.66
N ILE A 35 -31.01 -11.16 3.85
CA ILE A 35 -30.89 -9.75 4.25
C ILE A 35 -32.25 -9.10 3.96
N PRO A 36 -32.97 -8.54 4.96
CA PRO A 36 -34.24 -7.88 4.70
C PRO A 36 -34.02 -6.60 3.87
N GLU A 37 -34.86 -6.40 2.84
CA GLU A 37 -34.84 -5.20 2.01
C GLU A 37 -35.13 -3.94 2.84
N PRO A 38 -34.39 -2.83 2.62
CA PRO A 38 -34.61 -1.60 3.37
C PRO A 38 -35.92 -0.94 2.91
N ASN A 39 -36.84 -0.78 3.86
CA ASN A 39 -38.14 -0.15 3.67
C ASN A 39 -37.94 1.35 3.34
N LYS A 40 -38.12 1.73 2.06
CA LYS A 40 -38.04 3.13 1.61
C LYS A 40 -39.41 3.80 1.81
N SER A 41 -39.52 4.67 2.81
CA SER A 41 -40.52 5.75 2.79
C SER A 41 -39.86 7.02 2.25
N PRO A 42 -40.46 7.76 1.29
CA PRO A 42 -39.88 9.00 0.79
C PRO A 42 -40.02 10.13 1.83
N ILE A 43 -38.92 10.82 2.12
CA ILE A 43 -38.93 12.08 2.88
C ILE A 43 -39.10 13.22 1.87
N GLU A 44 -40.20 13.98 1.93
CA GLU A 44 -40.35 15.21 1.16
C GLU A 44 -39.50 16.34 1.79
N ILE A 45 -38.64 16.95 0.98
CA ILE A 45 -37.78 18.08 1.38
C ILE A 45 -38.40 19.36 0.82
N PRO A 46 -38.76 20.36 1.64
CA PRO A 46 -39.29 21.63 1.14
C PRO A 46 -38.18 22.49 0.49
N GLU A 47 -38.49 23.16 -0.62
CA GLU A 47 -37.56 24.06 -1.32
C GLU A 47 -37.17 25.28 -0.45
N PRO A 48 -35.89 25.70 -0.43
CA PRO A 48 -35.46 26.84 0.37
C PRO A 48 -35.64 28.16 -0.39
N ASN A 49 -36.44 29.06 0.18
CA ASN A 49 -36.47 30.48 -0.21
C ASN A 49 -35.16 31.17 0.23
N LYS A 50 -34.41 31.74 -0.73
CA LYS A 50 -33.11 32.38 -0.54
C LYS A 50 -33.24 33.92 -0.50
N PRO A 51 -32.66 34.63 0.48
CA PRO A 51 -32.22 36.00 0.28
C PRO A 51 -30.69 36.04 -0.01
N PRO A 52 -30.19 37.02 -0.78
CA PRO A 52 -28.77 37.11 -1.11
C PRO A 52 -28.01 37.78 0.05
N ILE A 53 -26.93 37.14 0.52
CA ILE A 53 -26.04 37.75 1.54
C ILE A 53 -24.58 37.59 1.10
N ASP A 54 -23.87 38.72 1.20
CA ASP A 54 -22.50 39.04 0.80
C ASP A 54 -21.42 38.02 1.18
N ILE A 55 -20.40 37.94 0.33
CA ILE A 55 -19.23 37.07 0.45
C ILE A 55 -18.10 37.78 1.24
N PRO A 56 -17.68 37.28 2.41
CA PRO A 56 -16.32 37.48 2.91
C PRO A 56 -15.43 36.31 2.44
N GLY A 57 -14.19 36.62 2.04
CA GLY A 57 -13.27 35.72 1.34
C GLY A 57 -12.97 34.35 2.00
N PRO A 58 -12.33 33.42 1.26
CA PRO A 58 -12.28 32.02 1.64
C PRO A 58 -11.37 31.80 2.84
N LYS A 59 -11.97 31.46 3.99
CA LYS A 59 -11.31 30.72 5.06
C LYS A 59 -11.86 29.31 4.99
N ASN A 60 -11.06 28.37 4.52
CA ASN A 60 -11.45 26.97 4.41
C ASN A 60 -11.37 26.34 5.82
N PRO A 61 -12.49 25.95 6.46
CA PRO A 61 -12.42 25.10 7.65
C PRO A 61 -12.28 23.65 7.19
N THR A 62 -11.21 22.97 7.60
CA THR A 62 -11.06 21.53 7.41
C THR A 62 -12.20 20.82 8.14
N ILE A 63 -13.14 20.25 7.40
CA ILE A 63 -14.17 19.38 7.94
C ILE A 63 -13.62 17.95 7.85
N GLU A 64 -13.20 17.39 8.99
CA GLU A 64 -12.91 15.96 9.11
C GLU A 64 -14.23 15.17 9.11
N LEU A 65 -14.63 14.69 7.93
CA LEU A 65 -15.62 13.62 7.80
C LEU A 65 -14.86 12.31 7.56
N PRO A 66 -15.29 11.17 8.13
CA PRO A 66 -14.68 9.88 7.82
C PRO A 66 -14.83 9.62 6.32
N ILE A 67 -13.70 9.47 5.63
CA ILE A 67 -13.62 9.31 4.17
C ILE A 67 -14.21 7.92 3.83
N SER A 68 -15.52 7.85 3.61
CA SER A 68 -16.12 6.67 3.01
C SER A 68 -15.78 6.65 1.52
N SER A 69 -15.44 5.48 0.99
CA SER A 69 -15.04 5.20 -0.40
C SER A 69 -16.00 5.69 -1.50
N ASN A 70 -17.15 6.28 -1.15
CA ASN A 70 -18.15 6.79 -2.09
C ASN A 70 -17.90 8.22 -2.62
N GLN A 71 -16.81 8.90 -2.23
CA GLN A 71 -16.55 10.28 -2.67
C GLN A 71 -15.79 10.38 -4.01
N TYR A 72 -15.05 9.35 -4.40
CA TYR A 72 -14.15 9.42 -5.56
C TYR A 72 -14.68 8.64 -6.77
N SER A 73 -14.76 9.32 -7.92
CA SER A 73 -14.99 8.66 -9.22
C SER A 73 -13.82 7.73 -9.57
N LYS A 74 -14.09 6.58 -10.20
CA LYS A 74 -13.05 5.64 -10.59
C LYS A 74 -12.11 6.26 -11.63
N ILE A 75 -10.80 6.13 -11.44
CA ILE A 75 -9.76 6.39 -12.46
C ILE A 75 -9.09 5.04 -12.74
N ASP A 76 -8.96 4.64 -14.01
CA ASP A 76 -8.46 3.31 -14.38
C ASP A 76 -7.34 3.37 -15.42
N PHE A 77 -6.10 3.32 -14.93
CA PHE A 77 -4.89 3.38 -15.75
C PHE A 77 -4.49 2.05 -16.38
N THR A 78 -5.33 1.00 -16.26
CA THR A 78 -5.16 -0.21 -17.09
C THR A 78 -5.73 -0.01 -18.49
N GLN A 79 -6.56 1.03 -18.69
CA GLN A 79 -7.27 1.31 -19.93
C GLN A 79 -6.85 2.64 -20.58
N THR A 80 -6.11 3.48 -19.88
CA THR A 80 -5.66 4.79 -20.36
C THR A 80 -4.19 5.02 -19.99
N ASP A 81 -3.56 5.99 -20.66
CA ASP A 81 -2.23 6.45 -20.26
C ASP A 81 -2.24 7.00 -18.82
N PHE A 82 -1.12 6.81 -18.13
CA PHE A 82 -0.94 7.32 -16.78
C PHE A 82 -0.78 8.85 -16.81
N ASP A 83 -1.53 9.53 -15.94
CA ASP A 83 -1.43 10.97 -15.73
C ASP A 83 -1.47 11.24 -14.22
N VAL A 84 -0.30 11.59 -13.67
CA VAL A 84 -0.13 11.83 -12.24
C VAL A 84 -0.99 12.98 -11.71
N GLU A 85 -1.31 13.97 -12.55
CA GLU A 85 -2.07 15.14 -12.13
C GLU A 85 -3.54 14.80 -11.84
N LEU A 86 -4.07 13.73 -12.45
CA LEU A 86 -5.43 13.23 -12.16
C LEU A 86 -5.55 12.63 -10.75
N ILE A 87 -4.44 12.14 -10.20
CA ILE A 87 -4.41 11.47 -8.88
C ILE A 87 -3.69 12.26 -7.80
N ARG A 88 -2.92 13.30 -8.15
CA ARG A 88 -2.09 14.07 -7.21
C ARG A 88 -2.86 14.48 -5.96
N GLY A 89 -4.02 15.12 -6.13
CA GLY A 89 -4.84 15.58 -5.02
C GLY A 89 -5.46 14.46 -4.17
N ARG A 90 -5.55 13.23 -4.71
CA ARG A 90 -6.09 12.05 -4.02
C ARG A 90 -5.05 11.32 -3.18
N LEU A 91 -3.76 11.49 -3.50
CA LEU A 91 -2.66 10.86 -2.76
C LEU A 91 -2.21 11.64 -1.51
N LYS A 92 -2.84 12.79 -1.22
CA LYS A 92 -2.53 13.57 -0.02
C LYS A 92 -3.05 12.85 1.22
N THR A 93 -2.23 12.82 2.26
CA THR A 93 -2.56 12.22 3.56
C THR A 93 -2.69 13.29 4.64
N ASP A 94 -3.38 12.93 5.72
CA ASP A 94 -3.39 13.74 6.94
C ASP A 94 -1.99 13.71 7.60
N PRO A 95 -1.60 14.76 8.34
CA PRO A 95 -0.32 14.77 9.06
C PRO A 95 -0.16 13.54 9.96
N ASP A 96 1.07 13.05 10.10
CA ASP A 96 1.44 11.95 10.98
C ASP A 96 0.86 10.56 10.61
N THR A 97 0.15 10.45 9.47
CA THR A 97 -0.54 9.20 9.06
C THR A 97 0.17 8.42 7.97
N ALA A 98 1.21 8.97 7.34
CA ALA A 98 1.81 8.35 6.17
C ALA A 98 2.80 7.23 6.52
N PHE A 99 2.63 6.09 5.84
CA PHE A 99 3.51 4.94 5.92
C PHE A 99 4.16 4.63 4.56
N PHE A 100 5.44 4.28 4.62
CA PHE A 100 6.25 3.70 3.55
C PHE A 100 6.63 2.26 3.91
N TRP A 101 7.21 1.50 2.98
CA TRP A 101 7.68 0.16 3.29
C TRP A 101 8.77 -0.32 2.35
N SER A 102 9.66 -1.18 2.86
CA SER A 102 10.64 -1.89 2.03
C SER A 102 11.23 -3.10 2.74
N GLY A 103 11.70 -4.06 1.93
CA GLY A 103 12.40 -5.23 2.45
C GLY A 103 11.54 -6.18 3.27
N ARG A 104 12.23 -7.14 3.89
CA ARG A 104 11.65 -8.18 4.76
C ARG A 104 12.58 -8.46 5.94
N THR A 105 12.04 -9.03 7.00
CA THR A 105 12.81 -9.58 8.13
C THR A 105 12.38 -11.03 8.31
N ASP A 106 13.27 -11.97 8.04
CA ASP A 106 12.99 -13.42 8.05
C ASP A 106 11.75 -13.78 7.21
N GLY A 107 11.66 -13.21 6.01
CA GLY A 107 10.54 -13.40 5.09
C GLY A 107 9.27 -12.61 5.41
N ILE A 108 9.17 -11.93 6.55
CA ILE A 108 8.02 -11.08 6.93
C ILE A 108 8.24 -9.65 6.41
N GLY A 109 7.28 -9.12 5.66
CA GLY A 109 7.33 -7.77 5.10
C GLY A 109 6.53 -7.67 3.80
N GLY A 110 6.79 -6.63 3.01
CA GLY A 110 6.05 -6.35 1.79
C GLY A 110 4.71 -5.62 2.02
N MET A 111 4.04 -5.34 0.91
CA MET A 111 2.82 -4.51 0.82
C MET A 111 1.74 -4.89 1.85
N ASP A 112 1.30 -6.15 1.90
CA ASP A 112 0.19 -6.55 2.77
C ASP A 112 0.50 -6.38 4.26
N VAL A 113 1.74 -6.72 4.66
CA VAL A 113 2.20 -6.56 6.05
C VAL A 113 2.28 -5.08 6.38
N ALA A 114 2.84 -4.26 5.50
CA ALA A 114 2.94 -2.82 5.67
C ALA A 114 1.56 -2.16 5.79
N LYS A 115 0.64 -2.46 4.87
CA LYS A 115 -0.74 -1.98 4.88
C LYS A 115 -1.45 -2.34 6.18
N LYS A 116 -1.28 -3.56 6.69
CA LYS A 116 -1.84 -3.99 7.97
C LYS A 116 -1.25 -3.22 9.15
N ILE A 117 0.07 -3.04 9.20
CA ILE A 117 0.75 -2.30 10.27
C ILE A 117 0.32 -0.82 10.26
N ALA A 118 0.29 -0.20 9.08
CA ALA A 118 -0.17 1.18 8.89
C ALA A 118 -1.58 1.35 9.42
N LYS A 119 -2.53 0.51 8.96
CA LYS A 119 -3.92 0.55 9.41
C LYS A 119 -4.06 0.40 10.93
N ASN A 120 -3.33 -0.55 11.53
CA ASN A 120 -3.34 -0.76 12.98
C ASN A 120 -2.79 0.44 13.78
N LYS A 121 -2.03 1.33 13.13
CA LYS A 121 -1.47 2.55 13.71
C LYS A 121 -2.21 3.81 13.26
N GLY A 122 -3.39 3.67 12.65
CA GLY A 122 -4.18 4.81 12.17
C GLY A 122 -3.57 5.53 10.98
N GLY A 123 -2.70 4.85 10.22
CA GLY A 123 -2.06 5.38 9.03
C GLY A 123 -2.41 4.63 7.75
N VAL A 124 -1.85 5.12 6.66
CA VAL A 124 -2.08 4.62 5.29
C VAL A 124 -0.76 4.45 4.55
N THR A 125 -0.70 3.51 3.61
CA THR A 125 0.37 3.41 2.61
C THR A 125 -0.07 4.05 1.29
N LEU A 126 0.85 4.17 0.32
CA LEU A 126 0.51 4.57 -1.04
C LEU A 126 -0.60 3.69 -1.62
N GLU A 127 -0.46 2.37 -1.50
CA GLU A 127 -1.40 1.40 -2.08
C GLU A 127 -2.77 1.45 -1.42
N SER A 128 -2.83 1.60 -0.09
CA SER A 128 -4.14 1.79 0.57
C SER A 128 -4.79 3.12 0.17
N THR A 129 -4.00 4.18 -0.01
CA THR A 129 -4.51 5.48 -0.45
C THR A 129 -5.07 5.40 -1.87
N ILE A 130 -4.39 4.69 -2.77
CA ILE A 130 -4.86 4.40 -4.13
C ILE A 130 -6.19 3.64 -4.10
N ASP A 131 -6.26 2.57 -3.31
CA ASP A 131 -7.48 1.76 -3.15
C ASP A 131 -8.65 2.58 -2.61
N ASP A 132 -8.43 3.33 -1.52
CA ASP A 132 -9.46 4.11 -0.83
C ASP A 132 -9.97 5.28 -1.67
N THR A 133 -9.18 5.72 -2.66
CA THR A 133 -9.53 6.81 -3.57
C THR A 133 -9.92 6.36 -4.98
N ASN A 134 -10.22 5.05 -5.12
CA ASN A 134 -10.80 4.44 -6.32
C ASN A 134 -9.93 4.62 -7.57
N ILE A 135 -8.62 4.54 -7.40
CA ILE A 135 -7.63 4.58 -8.49
C ILE A 135 -7.23 3.13 -8.78
N VAL A 136 -7.23 2.74 -10.06
CA VAL A 136 -6.66 1.47 -10.51
C VAL A 136 -5.36 1.77 -11.22
N MET A 137 -4.25 1.41 -10.57
CA MET A 137 -2.92 1.47 -11.15
C MET A 137 -2.67 0.29 -12.10
N PRO A 138 -1.77 0.43 -13.10
CA PRO A 138 -1.27 -0.74 -13.81
C PRO A 138 -0.61 -1.73 -12.84
N GLU A 139 -0.62 -3.02 -13.16
CA GLU A 139 0.18 -3.99 -12.40
C GLU A 139 1.65 -3.60 -12.44
N TRP A 140 2.34 -3.70 -11.30
CA TRP A 140 3.77 -3.45 -11.25
C TRP A 140 4.54 -4.51 -12.05
N ASP A 141 5.16 -4.10 -13.15
CA ASP A 141 6.07 -4.91 -13.96
C ASP A 141 7.37 -4.14 -14.26
N PHE A 142 8.50 -4.71 -13.81
CA PHE A 142 9.83 -4.13 -14.03
C PHE A 142 10.29 -4.17 -15.49
N ASN A 143 9.65 -4.99 -16.32
CA ASN A 143 9.94 -5.08 -17.76
C ASN A 143 9.10 -4.11 -18.59
N ALA A 144 8.12 -3.43 -17.97
CA ALA A 144 7.25 -2.47 -18.62
C ALA A 144 7.58 -1.05 -18.13
N PRO A 145 8.33 -0.24 -18.92
CA PRO A 145 8.72 1.10 -18.50
C PRO A 145 7.55 1.99 -18.10
N SER A 146 6.39 1.88 -18.77
CA SER A 146 5.19 2.65 -18.42
C SER A 146 4.62 2.29 -17.03
N SER A 147 4.65 1.01 -16.65
CA SER A 147 4.29 0.57 -15.31
C SER A 147 5.25 1.15 -14.28
N VAL A 148 6.56 1.02 -14.53
CA VAL A 148 7.59 1.55 -13.63
C VAL A 148 7.39 3.05 -13.41
N THR A 149 7.26 3.81 -14.50
CA THR A 149 7.04 5.26 -14.44
C THR A 149 5.75 5.61 -13.69
N ALA A 150 4.64 4.92 -13.92
CA ALA A 150 3.36 5.20 -13.24
C ALA A 150 3.49 5.07 -11.71
N TRP A 151 4.09 3.98 -11.24
CA TRP A 151 4.28 3.74 -9.82
C TRP A 151 5.34 4.66 -9.20
N GLU A 152 6.42 4.97 -9.93
CA GLU A 152 7.42 5.94 -9.50
C GLU A 152 6.80 7.34 -9.32
N GLU A 153 6.05 7.82 -10.31
CA GLU A 153 5.38 9.12 -10.23
C GLU A 153 4.34 9.18 -9.11
N ALA A 154 3.53 8.13 -8.93
CA ALA A 154 2.58 8.05 -7.82
C ALA A 154 3.30 8.08 -6.45
N SER A 155 4.39 7.31 -6.28
CA SER A 155 5.20 7.33 -5.05
C SER A 155 5.86 8.70 -4.82
N ASN A 156 6.35 9.34 -5.88
CA ASN A 156 6.94 10.67 -5.82
C ASN A 156 5.94 11.68 -5.26
N VAL A 157 4.74 11.70 -5.83
CA VAL A 157 3.68 12.64 -5.46
C VAL A 157 3.11 12.36 -4.08
N TYR A 158 3.06 11.10 -3.68
CA TYR A 158 2.75 10.74 -2.30
C TYR A 158 3.80 11.33 -1.34
N ALA A 159 5.08 11.04 -1.55
CA ALA A 159 6.18 11.51 -0.69
C ALA A 159 6.36 13.05 -0.63
N GLU A 160 5.96 13.77 -1.68
CA GLU A 160 5.94 15.24 -1.69
C GLU A 160 4.87 15.83 -0.76
N GLN A 161 3.75 15.13 -0.58
CA GLN A 161 2.57 15.67 0.08
C GLN A 161 2.43 15.26 1.55
N VAL A 162 3.20 14.27 1.99
CA VAL A 162 3.22 13.86 3.40
C VAL A 162 3.79 14.95 4.31
N SER A 163 3.38 14.93 5.58
CA SER A 163 3.81 15.90 6.59
C SER A 163 3.80 15.32 7.99
N GLY A 164 4.54 15.95 8.90
CA GLY A 164 4.68 15.51 10.29
C GLY A 164 5.64 14.33 10.43
N GLU A 165 5.28 13.38 11.31
CA GLU A 165 5.97 12.12 11.48
C GLU A 165 5.60 11.13 10.38
N ILE A 166 6.61 10.63 9.68
CA ILE A 166 6.48 9.57 8.69
C ILE A 166 6.95 8.27 9.30
N ARG A 167 6.20 7.20 9.07
CA ARG A 167 6.60 5.85 9.48
C ARG A 167 6.97 5.03 8.26
N ALA A 168 7.90 4.09 8.42
CA ALA A 168 8.29 3.20 7.34
C ALA A 168 8.47 1.78 7.86
N VAL A 169 7.75 0.83 7.28
CA VAL A 169 7.89 -0.59 7.62
C VAL A 169 9.09 -1.15 6.85
N VAL A 170 10.25 -1.21 7.50
CA VAL A 170 11.54 -1.52 6.85
C VAL A 170 12.12 -2.78 7.44
N GLY A 171 12.24 -3.82 6.62
CA GLY A 171 12.89 -5.08 7.01
C GLY A 171 14.41 -5.00 6.99
N SER A 172 15.06 -5.91 7.72
CA SER A 172 16.53 -6.01 7.77
C SER A 172 17.15 -6.49 6.45
N GLU A 173 16.37 -7.14 5.60
CA GLU A 173 16.77 -7.69 4.30
C GLU A 173 16.28 -6.75 3.18
N LEU A 174 17.15 -5.82 2.79
CA LEU A 174 16.92 -4.90 1.67
C LEU A 174 17.69 -5.36 0.42
N ARG A 175 17.08 -5.18 -0.74
CA ARG A 175 17.75 -5.43 -2.02
C ARG A 175 18.72 -4.28 -2.32
N PRO A 176 19.89 -4.55 -2.93
CA PRO A 176 20.74 -3.48 -3.45
C PRO A 176 19.97 -2.57 -4.41
N GLY A 177 20.09 -1.25 -4.24
CA GLY A 177 19.36 -0.29 -5.07
C GLY A 177 17.86 -0.18 -4.78
N ASN A 178 17.38 -0.62 -3.60
CA ASN A 178 15.97 -0.50 -3.22
C ASN A 178 15.48 0.97 -3.24
N ILE A 179 14.21 1.15 -3.60
CA ILE A 179 13.56 2.46 -3.75
C ILE A 179 13.61 3.26 -2.44
N TRP A 180 13.39 2.60 -1.30
CA TRP A 180 13.35 3.26 0.01
C TRP A 180 14.65 4.02 0.33
N GLU A 181 15.80 3.35 0.31
CA GLU A 181 17.07 3.99 0.67
C GLU A 181 17.56 4.98 -0.38
N ASN A 182 17.27 4.73 -1.66
CA ASN A 182 17.89 5.47 -2.76
C ASN A 182 17.01 6.63 -3.27
N ILE A 183 15.70 6.59 -3.06
CA ILE A 183 14.75 7.55 -3.64
C ILE A 183 13.87 8.18 -2.54
N GLU A 184 13.10 7.36 -1.82
CA GLU A 184 12.07 7.84 -0.90
C GLU A 184 12.69 8.51 0.33
N LEU A 185 13.64 7.86 0.99
CA LEU A 185 14.26 8.37 2.22
C LEU A 185 15.00 9.71 2.00
N PRO A 186 15.84 9.89 0.96
CA PRO A 186 16.42 11.20 0.65
C PRO A 186 15.37 12.28 0.39
N ARG A 187 14.29 11.95 -0.32
CA ARG A 187 13.21 12.91 -0.62
C ARG A 187 12.45 13.30 0.65
N LEU A 188 12.11 12.35 1.50
CA LEU A 188 11.43 12.61 2.77
C LEU A 188 12.28 13.50 3.69
N LYS A 189 13.60 13.27 3.72
CA LYS A 189 14.53 14.15 4.46
C LYS A 189 14.60 15.56 3.90
N ALA A 190 14.43 15.73 2.59
CA ALA A 190 14.42 17.03 1.91
C ALA A 190 13.08 17.77 2.04
N ASN A 191 11.97 17.05 2.28
CA ASN A 191 10.66 17.65 2.43
C ASN A 191 10.61 18.50 3.73
N PRO A 192 10.36 19.83 3.65
CA PRO A 192 10.34 20.73 4.81
C PRO A 192 9.19 20.43 5.79
N ASN A 193 8.12 19.77 5.34
CA ASN A 193 6.97 19.43 6.16
C ASN A 193 7.14 18.13 6.96
N VAL A 194 8.14 17.31 6.63
CA VAL A 194 8.47 16.08 7.37
C VAL A 194 9.33 16.44 8.58
N THR A 195 8.81 16.20 9.79
CA THR A 195 9.51 16.54 11.04
C THR A 195 10.27 15.36 11.62
N LYS A 196 9.82 14.13 11.35
CA LYS A 196 10.38 12.90 11.92
C LYS A 196 10.20 11.72 10.98
N ILE A 197 11.17 10.81 10.94
CA ILE A 197 11.03 9.52 10.23
C ILE A 197 11.37 8.39 11.20
N THR A 198 10.40 7.50 11.40
CA THR A 198 10.50 6.33 12.28
C THR A 198 10.38 5.06 11.44
N THR A 199 11.41 4.21 11.44
CA THR A 199 11.31 2.87 10.85
C THR A 199 10.73 1.88 11.84
N ILE A 200 9.94 0.93 11.35
CA ILE A 200 9.32 -0.16 12.11
C ILE A 200 9.76 -1.47 11.48
N ASP A 201 10.38 -2.35 12.24
CA ASP A 201 10.70 -3.68 11.74
C ASP A 201 9.40 -4.50 11.54
N PRO A 202 9.17 -5.10 10.36
CA PRO A 202 7.91 -5.76 10.02
C PRO A 202 7.62 -7.01 10.85
N LYS A 203 8.65 -7.64 11.45
CA LYS A 203 8.52 -8.88 12.21
C LYS A 203 8.35 -8.60 13.71
N THR A 204 9.19 -7.74 14.24
CA THR A 204 9.32 -7.47 15.68
C THR A 204 8.49 -6.27 16.13
N GLY A 205 8.12 -5.38 15.20
CA GLY A 205 7.45 -4.12 15.51
C GLY A 205 8.35 -3.10 16.21
N VAL A 206 9.65 -3.36 16.32
CA VAL A 206 10.61 -2.44 16.94
C VAL A 206 10.68 -1.17 16.11
N GLU A 207 10.50 -0.03 16.78
CA GLU A 207 10.56 1.29 16.18
C GLU A 207 11.92 1.94 16.40
N LYS A 208 12.41 2.65 15.37
CA LYS A 208 13.68 3.39 15.43
C LYS A 208 13.53 4.71 14.69
N ILE A 209 13.82 5.81 15.39
CA ILE A 209 13.92 7.12 14.75
C ILE A 209 15.22 7.15 13.92
N ILE A 210 15.08 7.48 12.64
CA ILE A 210 16.21 7.59 11.69
C ILE A 210 16.40 9.02 11.16
N PHE A 211 15.48 9.92 11.48
CA PHE A 211 15.53 11.34 11.16
C PHE A 211 14.61 12.13 12.09
N GLU A 212 15.06 13.30 12.53
CA GLU A 212 14.30 14.28 13.30
C GLU A 212 14.93 15.67 13.08
N ARG A 213 14.13 16.74 13.10
CA ARG A 213 14.61 18.13 12.94
C ARG A 213 14.06 19.06 13.99
#